data_AF-A0A2X2SZ44-F1
#
_entry.id   AF-A0A2X2SZ44-F1
#
_cell.length_a   1.000
_cell.length_b   1.000
_cell.length_c   1.000
_cell.angle_alpha   90.00
_cell.angle_beta   90.00
_cell.angle_gamma   90.00
#
_symmetry.space_group_name_H-M   'P 1'
#
loop_
_entity.id
_entity.type
_entity.pdbx_description
1 polymer ?
#
loop_
_entity_poly.entity_id
_entity_poly.type
_entity_poly.pdbx_seq_one_letter_code
_entity_poly.pdbx_strand_id
1 'polypeptide(L)' 'MLPVLDAVGLAVFVGIGVNKAFLAHASPLVAICMGVITGVGGGIIRDVLAREVPMILRTEIYATACIIGGIVHATAYHTL' A
#
# COMPACT_ATOMS: atom_id res chain seq x y z
N MET A 1 17.08 -1.70 -10.62
CA MET A 1 16.32 -2.95 -10.41
C MET A 1 15.61 -2.99 -9.06
N LEU A 2 16.28 -2.68 -7.93
CA LEU A 2 15.64 -2.62 -6.60
C LEU A 2 14.33 -1.81 -6.50
N PRO A 3 14.19 -0.61 -7.11
CA PRO A 3 12.96 0.19 -6.97
C PRO A 3 11.75 -0.43 -7.68
N VAL A 4 11.98 -1.18 -8.75
CA VAL A 4 10.91 -1.82 -9.54
C VAL A 4 10.33 -3.01 -8.79
N LEU A 5 11.20 -3.84 -8.19
CA LEU A 5 10.79 -4.93 -7.32
C LEU A 5 10.03 -4.42 -6.09
N ASP A 6 10.45 -3.27 -5.53
CA ASP A 6 9.74 -2.64 -4.42
C ASP A 6 8.35 -2.14 -4.82
N ALA A 7 8.25 -1.42 -5.94
CA ALA A 7 6.96 -0.92 -6.44
C ALA A 7 5.97 -2.06 -6.75
N VAL A 8 6.47 -3.18 -7.32
CA VAL A 8 5.64 -4.38 -7.57
C VAL A 8 5.17 -5.01 -6.25
N GLY A 9 6.07 -5.19 -5.29
CA GLY A 9 5.73 -5.71 -3.96
C GLY A 9 4.71 -4.82 -3.24
N LEU A 10 4.90 -3.50 -3.30
CA LEU A 10 4.00 -2.51 -2.74
C LEU A 10 2.60 -2.63 -3.34
N ALA A 11 2.49 -2.69 -4.67
CA ALA A 11 1.20 -2.77 -5.36
C ALA A 11 0.42 -4.04 -4.97
N VAL A 12 1.12 -5.18 -4.88
CA VAL A 12 0.51 -6.46 -4.49
C VAL A 12 0.04 -6.41 -3.03
N PHE A 13 0.88 -5.94 -2.10
CA PHE A 13 0.51 -5.89 -0.68
C PHE A 13 -0.59 -4.87 -0.38
N VAL A 14 -0.61 -3.73 -1.06
CA VAL A 14 -1.72 -2.77 -0.97
C VAL A 14 -3.01 -3.45 -1.42
N GLY A 15 -3.03 -4.09 -2.59
CA GLY A 15 -4.22 -4.78 -3.11
C GLY A 15 -4.74 -5.87 -2.16
N ILE A 16 -3.84 -6.67 -1.56
CA ILE A 16 -4.21 -7.69 -0.58
C ILE A 16 -4.80 -7.06 0.69
N GLY A 17 -4.21 -5.98 1.19
CA GLY A 17 -4.68 -5.28 2.39
C GLY A 17 -6.06 -4.64 2.21
N VAL A 18 -6.30 -4.00 1.06
CA VAL A 18 -7.61 -3.43 0.74
C VAL A 18 -8.66 -4.54 0.60
N ASN A 19 -8.36 -5.62 -0.13
CA ASN A 19 -9.29 -6.74 -0.30
C ASN A 19 -9.62 -7.43 1.05
N LYS A 20 -8.63 -7.63 1.92
CA LYS A 20 -8.84 -8.19 3.26
C LYS A 20 -9.73 -7.30 4.12
N ALA A 21 -9.59 -5.98 4.02
CA ALA A 21 -10.43 -5.05 4.75
C ALA A 21 -11.87 -5.04 4.23
N PHE A 22 -12.08 -5.15 2.91
CA PHE A 22 -13.42 -5.31 2.34
C PHE A 22 -14.08 -6.64 2.75
N LEU A 23 -13.32 -7.74 2.79
CA LEU A 23 -13.80 -9.02 3.33
C LEU A 23 -14.17 -8.96 4.81
N ALA A 24 -13.59 -8.02 5.57
CA ALA A 24 -13.94 -7.75 6.95
C ALA A 24 -15.13 -6.78 7.11
N HIS A 25 -15.84 -6.47 6.01
CA HIS A 25 -16.94 -5.50 5.96
C HIS A 25 -16.54 -4.08 6.42
N ALA A 26 -15.26 -3.72 6.27
CA ALA A 26 -14.79 -2.39 6.62
C ALA A 26 -15.25 -1.33 5.61
N SER A 27 -15.39 -0.09 6.07
CA SER A 27 -15.67 1.07 5.21
C SER A 27 -14.57 1.24 4.15
N PRO A 28 -14.88 1.73 2.92
CA PRO A 28 -13.90 1.95 1.86
C PRO A 28 -12.69 2.78 2.31
N LEU A 29 -12.89 3.77 3.18
CA LEU A 29 -11.81 4.59 3.72
C LEU A 29 -10.84 3.76 4.58
N VAL A 30 -11.39 2.89 5.44
CA VAL A 30 -10.61 1.99 6.28
C VAL A 30 -9.87 0.96 5.43
N ALA A 31 -10.50 0.48 4.36
CA ALA A 31 -9.88 -0.46 3.44
C ALA A 31 -8.66 0.13 2.73
N ILE A 32 -8.78 1.38 2.25
CA ILE A 32 -7.66 2.14 1.67
C ILE A 32 -6.53 2.30 2.68
N CYS A 33 -6.83 2.81 3.87
CA CYS A 33 -5.83 2.99 4.92
C CYS A 33 -5.12 1.68 5.25
N MET A 34 -5.86 0.58 5.34
CA MET A 34 -5.29 -0.72 5.69
C MET A 34 -4.41 -1.28 4.56
N GLY A 35 -4.78 -1.07 3.31
CA GLY A 35 -3.92 -1.35 2.15
C GLY A 35 -2.61 -0.58 2.19
N VAL A 36 -2.67 0.74 2.42
CA VAL A 36 -1.46 1.58 2.53
C VAL A 36 -0.56 1.13 3.67
N ILE A 37 -1.12 0.90 4.86
CA ILE A 37 -0.37 0.44 6.03
C ILE A 37 0.30 -0.92 5.75
N THR A 38 -0.40 -1.84 5.09
CA THR A 38 0.14 -3.17 4.78
C THR A 38 1.29 -3.09 3.78
N GLY A 39 1.13 -2.32 2.69
CA GLY A 39 2.17 -2.16 1.68
C GLY A 39 3.39 -1.41 2.21
N VAL A 40 3.17 -0.24 2.79
CA VAL A 40 4.24 0.62 3.31
C VAL A 40 4.92 -0.02 4.52
N GLY A 41 4.18 -0.68 5.41
CA GLY A 41 4.72 -1.36 6.57
C GLY A 41 5.76 -2.43 6.21
N GLY A 42 5.51 -3.21 5.16
CA GLY A 42 6.49 -4.18 4.65
C GLY A 42 7.77 -3.53 4.13
N GLY A 43 7.64 -2.42 3.39
CA GLY A 43 8.78 -1.63 2.91
C GLY A 43 9.60 -1.03 4.06
N ILE A 44 8.94 -0.45 5.07
CA ILE A 44 9.59 0.09 6.27
C ILE A 44 10.39 -1.00 7.00
N ILE A 45 9.80 -2.18 7.22
CA ILE A 45 10.48 -3.28 7.92
C ILE A 45 11.76 -3.67 7.17
N ARG A 46 11.69 -3.80 5.83
CA ARG A 46 12.86 -4.10 5.01
C ARG A 46 13.94 -3.04 5.15
N ASP A 47 13.57 -1.77 5.04
CA ASP A 47 14.51 -0.65 5.07
C ASP A 47 15.18 -0.50 6.45
N VAL A 48 14.42 -0.71 7.53
CA VAL A 48 14.94 -0.72 8.91
C VAL A 48 15.92 -1.88 9.14
N LEU A 49 15.62 -3.07 8.63
CA LEU A 49 16.55 -4.22 8.71
C LEU A 49 17.82 -3.98 7.90
N ALA A 50 17.74 -3.23 6.80
CA ALA A 50 18.88 -2.80 6.01
C ALA A 50 19.66 -1.64 6.65
N ARG A 51 19.21 -1.09 7.79
CA ARG A 51 19.74 0.13 8.44
C ARG A 51 19.74 1.35 7.52
N GLU A 52 18.80 1.41 6.59
CA GLU A 52 18.62 2.56 5.70
C GLU A 52 17.39 3.38 6.13
N VAL A 53 17.39 4.69 5.81
CA VAL A 53 16.21 5.52 6.05
C VAL A 53 15.08 5.06 5.12
N PRO A 54 13.88 4.77 5.65
CA PRO A 54 12.75 4.23 4.90
C PRO A 54 12.44 5.04 3.64
N MET A 55 12.17 4.35 2.54
CA MET A 55 11.94 4.98 1.24
C MET A 55 10.68 5.86 1.21
N ILE A 56 9.70 5.55 2.06
CA ILE A 56 8.48 6.36 2.30
C ILE A 56 8.81 7.78 2.81
N LEU A 57 9.91 7.94 3.57
CA LEU A 57 10.37 9.24 4.07
C LEU A 57 11.26 9.97 3.06
N ARG A 58 11.78 9.27 2.05
CA ARG A 58 12.66 9.85 1.02
C ARG A 58 11.91 10.27 -0.25
N THR A 59 10.76 9.67 -0.54
CA THR A 59 10.08 9.84 -1.83
C THR A 59 8.59 10.12 -1.64
N GLU A 60 8.17 11.37 -1.83
CA GLU A 60 6.76 11.78 -1.67
C GLU A 60 5.81 11.04 -2.61
N ILE A 61 6.31 10.62 -3.77
CA ILE A 61 5.57 9.87 -4.80
C ILE A 61 5.02 8.53 -4.25
N TYR A 62 5.69 7.95 -3.26
CA TYR A 62 5.35 6.65 -2.69
C TYR A 62 4.04 6.69 -1.88
N ALA A 63 3.86 7.73 -1.07
CA ALA A 63 2.64 7.95 -0.31
C ALA A 63 1.45 8.26 -1.24
N THR A 64 1.67 9.10 -2.26
CA THR A 64 0.63 9.44 -3.24
C THR A 64 0.20 8.26 -4.10
N ALA A 65 1.15 7.38 -4.50
CA ALA A 65 0.83 6.19 -5.29
C ALA A 65 -0.03 5.19 -4.50
N CYS A 66 0.24 5.02 -3.20
CA CYS A 66 -0.58 4.21 -2.30
C CYS A 66 -2.01 4.76 -2.16
N ILE A 67 -2.16 6.08 -2.01
CA ILE A 67 -3.47 6.74 -1.91
C ILE A 67 -4.26 6.56 -3.22
N ILE A 68 -3.63 6.81 -4.36
CA ILE A 68 -4.27 6.65 -5.68
C ILE A 68 -4.66 5.18 -5.91
N GLY A 69 -3.76 4.22 -5.62
CA GLY A 69 -4.04 2.79 -5.76
C GLY A 69 -5.20 2.32 -4.87
N GLY A 70 -5.28 2.83 -3.64
CA GLY A 70 -6.40 2.58 -2.75
C GLY A 70 -7.73 3.14 -3.28
N ILE A 71 -7.73 4.40 -3.76
CA ILE A 71 -8.92 5.03 -4.35
C ILE A 71 -9.41 4.22 -5.55
N VAL A 72 -8.51 3.84 -6.47
CA VAL A 72 -8.86 3.03 -7.65
C VAL A 72 -9.47 1.70 -7.23
N HIS A 73 -8.87 1.00 -6.27
CA HIS A 73 -9.39 -0.29 -5.80
C HIS A 73 -10.76 -0.14 -5.12
N ALA A 74 -10.97 0.90 -4.33
CA ALA A 74 -12.25 1.18 -3.69
C ALA A 74 -13.35 1.53 -4.72
N THR A 75 -13.03 2.32 -5.74
CA THR A 75 -13.98 2.63 -6.82
C THR A 75 -14.33 1.40 -7.67
N ALA A 76 -13.36 0.52 -7.94
CA ALA A 76 -13.60 -0.73 -8.63
C ALA A 76 -14.50 -1.67 -7.80
N TYR A 77 -14.31 -1.71 -6.48
CA TYR A 77 -15.11 -2.53 -5.58
C TYR A 77 -16.55 -2.02 -5.42
N HIS A 78 -16.78 -0.70 -5.49
CA HIS A 78 -18.13 -0.10 -5.42
C HIS A 78 -18.92 -0.20 -6.74
N THR A 79 -18.26 -0.54 -7.85
CA THR A 79 -18.91 -0.68 -9.18
C THR A 79 -19.48 -2.09 -9.42
N LEU A 80 -19.15 -3.06 -8.55
CA LEU A 80 -19.65 -4.44 -8.57
C LEU A 80 -20.67 -4.66 -7.45
#